data_AF-A0A7S0ZGS2-F1
#
_entry.id   AF-A0A7S0ZGS2-F1
#
_cell.length_a   1.000
_cell.length_b   1.000
_cell.length_c   1.000
_cell.angle_alpha   90.00
_cell.angle_beta   90.00
_cell.angle_gamma   90.00
#
_symmetry.space_group_name_H-M   'P 1'
#
loop_
_entity.id
_entity.type
_entity.pdbx_description
1 polymer ?
#
loop_
_entity_poly.entity_id
_entity_poly.type
_entity_poly.pdbx_seq_one_letter_code
_entity_poly.pdbx_strand_id
1 'polypeptide(L)'
;NQLSTIPLSISNLYDSIQNSNQQRNAFTASVKSVSSSQLALYVRAATSLQEQIVELHTLLKDLYRLCFPELDTFGLSSVEYANVVLLLKNTPKVLDSQKKSELAELLQPSTLIALSISASSSSGASLSESDLRFCTEAAQAILECTSIRKQLLNYVGELSNVVAPNIVALLGDASLAAKLLASAGSLQQLAAMPA
;
A
#
# COMPACT_ATOMS: atom_id res chain seq x y z
N ASN A 1 -1.73 45.07 -49.31
CA ASN A 1 -3.10 45.30 -48.81
C ASN A 1 -3.34 44.51 -47.52
N GLN A 2 -3.47 45.25 -46.41
CA GLN A 2 -4.14 44.89 -45.15
C GLN A 2 -3.46 43.90 -44.16
N LEU A 3 -2.14 43.95 -43.94
CA LEU A 3 -1.51 43.18 -42.83
C LEU A 3 -0.44 43.95 -42.00
N SER A 4 -0.17 45.23 -42.28
CA SER A 4 0.98 45.94 -41.69
C SER A 4 0.66 46.92 -40.56
N THR A 5 -0.49 46.83 -39.89
CA THR A 5 -0.75 47.71 -38.75
C THR A 5 -1.69 47.05 -37.76
N ILE A 6 -1.20 45.98 -37.11
CA ILE A 6 -1.76 45.60 -35.82
C ILE A 6 -1.52 46.80 -34.89
N PRO A 7 -2.55 47.37 -34.24
CA PRO A 7 -2.37 48.48 -33.31
C PRO A 7 -1.28 48.11 -32.29
N LEU A 8 -0.31 49.00 -32.07
CA LEU A 8 0.79 48.79 -31.11
C LEU A 8 0.28 48.33 -29.72
N SER A 9 -0.93 48.75 -29.33
CA SER A 9 -1.61 48.27 -28.12
C SER A 9 -1.89 46.77 -28.09
N ILE A 10 -2.23 46.13 -29.21
CA ILE A 10 -2.54 44.69 -29.29
C ILE A 10 -1.24 43.86 -29.23
N SER A 11 -0.16 44.33 -29.87
CA SER A 11 1.16 43.68 -29.76
C SER A 11 1.67 43.71 -28.31
N ASN A 12 1.58 44.87 -27.64
CA ASN A 12 1.99 45.02 -26.25
C ASN A 12 1.12 44.17 -25.28
N LEU A 13 -0.16 43.99 -25.60
CA LEU A 13 -1.05 43.10 -24.85
C LEU A 13 -0.67 41.64 -25.03
N TYR A 14 -0.36 41.23 -26.27
CA TYR A 14 0.11 39.88 -26.57
C TYR A 14 1.40 39.56 -25.81
N ASP A 15 2.40 40.46 -25.86
CA ASP A 15 3.65 40.27 -25.13
C ASP A 15 3.45 40.25 -23.61
N SER A 16 2.55 41.08 -23.06
CA SER A 16 2.18 41.02 -21.63
C SER A 16 1.49 39.70 -21.24
N ILE A 17 0.63 39.16 -22.10
CA ILE A 17 -0.03 37.87 -21.89
C ILE A 17 1.01 36.74 -21.94
N GLN A 18 1.92 36.76 -22.91
CA GLN A 18 2.99 35.77 -23.02
C GLN A 18 3.91 35.80 -21.79
N ASN A 19 4.31 36.99 -21.34
CA ASN A 19 5.16 37.14 -20.16
C ASN A 19 4.44 36.67 -18.88
N SER A 20 3.15 37.00 -18.74
CA SER A 20 2.29 36.53 -17.63
C SER A 20 2.11 35.00 -17.64
N ASN A 21 1.93 34.41 -18.82
CA ASN A 21 1.82 32.96 -18.98
C ASN A 21 3.15 32.27 -18.69
N GLN A 22 4.28 32.86 -19.10
CA GLN A 22 5.61 32.33 -18.84
C GLN A 22 5.94 32.34 -17.33
N GLN A 23 5.59 33.41 -16.61
CA GLN A 23 5.73 33.47 -15.15
C GLN A 23 4.81 32.48 -14.43
N ARG A 24 3.55 32.35 -14.88
CA ARG A 24 2.64 31.32 -14.35
C ARG A 24 3.17 29.91 -14.59
N ASN A 25 3.67 29.63 -15.79
CA ASN A 25 4.25 28.34 -16.13
C ASN A 25 5.50 28.04 -15.29
N ALA A 26 6.39 29.02 -15.08
CA ALA A 26 7.55 28.87 -14.21
C ALA A 26 7.17 28.61 -12.74
N PHE A 27 6.17 29.32 -12.22
CA PHE A 27 5.64 29.09 -10.87
C PHE A 27 5.01 27.69 -10.74
N THR A 28 4.18 27.29 -11.70
CA THR A 28 3.58 25.94 -11.71
C THR A 28 4.63 24.84 -11.84
N ALA A 29 5.71 25.07 -12.60
CA ALA A 29 6.81 24.13 -12.71
C ALA A 29 7.59 24.00 -11.39
N SER A 30 7.83 25.12 -10.69
CA SER A 30 8.47 25.11 -9.37
C SER A 30 7.61 24.38 -8.33
N VAL A 31 6.31 24.66 -8.27
CA VAL A 31 5.37 23.96 -7.37
C VAL A 31 5.29 22.47 -7.69
N LYS A 32 5.26 22.09 -8.98
CA LYS A 32 5.29 20.68 -9.39
C LYS A 32 6.59 19.99 -9.01
N SER A 33 7.75 20.64 -9.14
CA SER A 33 9.04 20.04 -8.76
C SER A 33 9.13 19.72 -7.27
N VAL A 34 8.63 20.61 -6.40
CA VAL A 34 8.57 20.38 -4.95
C VAL A 34 7.55 19.29 -4.60
N SER A 35 6.42 19.26 -5.31
CA SER A 35 5.40 18.22 -5.11
C SER A 35 5.88 16.84 -5.58
N SER A 36 6.68 16.78 -6.65
CA SER A 36 7.29 15.54 -7.16
C SER A 36 8.31 14.94 -6.20
N SER A 37 9.13 15.77 -5.54
CA SER A 37 10.10 15.28 -4.55
C SER A 37 9.40 14.78 -3.28
N GLN A 38 8.35 15.48 -2.83
CA GLN A 38 7.49 15.02 -1.73
C GLN A 38 6.79 13.69 -2.08
N LEU A 39 6.26 13.56 -3.30
CA LEU A 39 5.66 12.32 -3.80
C LEU A 39 6.65 11.15 -3.69
N ALA A 40 7.90 11.33 -4.17
CA ALA A 40 8.92 10.30 -4.10
C ALA A 40 9.24 9.87 -2.65
N LEU A 41 9.25 10.82 -1.71
CA LEU A 41 9.45 10.52 -0.28
C LEU A 41 8.30 9.67 0.29
N TYR A 42 7.05 10.03 0.01
CA TYR A 42 5.88 9.27 0.48
C TYR A 42 5.81 7.87 -0.15
N VAL A 43 6.14 7.77 -1.43
CA VAL A 43 6.26 6.48 -2.13
C VAL A 43 7.29 5.58 -1.44
N ARG A 44 8.49 6.12 -1.15
CA ARG A 44 9.54 5.38 -0.45
C ARG A 44 9.15 4.97 0.97
N ALA A 45 8.41 5.82 1.69
CA ALA A 45 7.87 5.44 2.99
C ALA A 45 6.87 4.27 2.87
N ALA A 46 6.02 4.28 1.84
CA ALA A 46 5.08 3.18 1.59
C ALA A 46 5.77 1.86 1.23
N THR A 47 6.88 1.90 0.47
CA THR A 47 7.68 0.70 0.18
C THR A 47 8.39 0.17 1.41
N SER A 48 8.96 1.06 2.24
CA SER A 48 9.60 0.66 3.49
C SER A 48 8.61 0.01 4.48
N LEU A 49 7.38 0.51 4.56
CA LEU A 49 6.33 -0.16 5.33
C LEU A 49 6.01 -1.55 4.79
N GLN A 50 6.03 -1.73 3.47
CA GLN A 50 5.81 -3.05 2.87
C GLN A 50 6.93 -4.04 3.22
N GLU A 51 8.19 -3.59 3.21
CA GLU A 51 9.34 -4.40 3.64
C GLU A 51 9.19 -4.83 5.10
N GLN A 52 8.86 -3.90 6.00
CA GLN A 52 8.62 -4.19 7.41
C GLN A 52 7.47 -5.19 7.63
N ILE A 53 6.38 -5.08 6.86
CA ILE A 53 5.27 -6.04 6.93
C ILE A 53 5.75 -7.46 6.57
N VAL A 54 6.60 -7.61 5.55
CA VAL A 54 7.13 -8.91 5.13
C VAL A 54 8.09 -9.48 6.17
N GLU A 55 8.96 -8.65 6.75
CA GLU A 55 9.85 -9.05 7.83
C GLU A 55 9.08 -9.52 9.06
N LEU A 56 8.12 -8.72 9.54
CA LEU A 56 7.25 -9.08 10.68
C LEU A 56 6.44 -10.34 10.39
N HIS A 57 5.94 -10.51 9.17
CA HIS A 57 5.20 -11.70 8.78
C HIS A 57 6.06 -12.95 8.83
N THR A 58 7.32 -12.87 8.38
CA THR A 58 8.27 -14.00 8.43
C THR A 58 8.59 -14.36 9.88
N LEU A 59 8.86 -13.34 10.71
CA LEU A 59 9.12 -13.54 12.15
C LEU A 59 7.91 -14.17 12.87
N LEU A 60 6.71 -13.68 12.58
CA LEU A 60 5.47 -14.21 13.15
C LEU A 60 5.26 -15.67 12.74
N LYS A 61 5.54 -16.01 11.48
CA LYS A 61 5.47 -17.39 10.99
C LYS A 61 6.43 -18.30 11.74
N ASP A 62 7.67 -17.89 11.93
CA ASP A 62 8.69 -18.71 12.60
C ASP A 62 8.32 -19.02 14.05
N LEU A 63 7.79 -18.03 14.77
CA LEU A 63 7.35 -18.21 16.16
C LEU A 63 6.08 -19.05 16.26
N TYR A 64 5.08 -18.76 15.43
CA TYR A 64 3.79 -19.42 15.51
C TYR A 64 3.82 -20.86 14.96
N ARG A 65 4.84 -21.21 14.17
CA ARG A 65 5.07 -22.58 13.69
C ARG A 65 5.20 -23.60 14.83
N LEU A 66 5.65 -23.20 16.02
CA LEU A 66 5.72 -24.08 17.20
C LEU A 66 4.33 -24.51 17.69
N CYS A 67 3.33 -23.63 17.51
CA CYS A 67 1.95 -23.86 17.96
C CYS A 67 1.06 -24.45 16.88
N PHE A 68 1.20 -23.98 15.63
CA PHE A 68 0.39 -24.46 14.53
C PHE A 68 1.21 -24.51 13.22
N PRO A 69 2.07 -25.54 13.05
CA PRO A 69 2.95 -25.65 11.89
C PRO A 69 2.19 -25.82 10.58
N GLU A 70 0.99 -26.38 10.62
CA GLU A 70 0.16 -26.61 9.43
C GLU A 70 -0.34 -25.29 8.80
N LEU A 71 -0.33 -24.18 9.55
CA LEU A 71 -0.85 -22.88 9.08
C LEU A 71 -0.12 -22.35 7.83
N ASP A 72 1.16 -22.69 7.66
CA ASP A 72 1.94 -22.20 6.53
C ASP A 72 1.53 -22.83 5.19
N THR A 73 0.91 -24.01 5.23
CA THR A 73 0.50 -24.74 4.01
C THR A 73 -0.65 -24.07 3.27
N PHE A 74 -1.36 -23.15 3.93
CA PHE A 74 -2.54 -22.49 3.38
C PHE A 74 -2.23 -21.27 2.50
N GLY A 75 -0.97 -20.82 2.42
CA GLY A 75 -0.57 -19.71 1.54
C GLY A 75 -1.30 -18.39 1.84
N LEU A 76 -1.58 -18.13 3.12
CA LEU A 76 -2.32 -16.95 3.55
C LEU A 76 -1.52 -15.66 3.32
N SER A 77 -2.21 -14.57 3.01
CA SER A 77 -1.61 -13.24 3.00
C SER A 77 -1.18 -12.80 4.41
N SER A 78 -0.28 -11.82 4.51
CA SER A 78 0.22 -11.34 5.81
C SER A 78 -0.88 -10.86 6.75
N VAL A 79 -1.93 -10.24 6.20
CA VAL A 79 -3.10 -9.75 6.96
C VAL A 79 -3.97 -10.90 7.43
N GLU A 80 -4.29 -11.85 6.55
CA GLU A 80 -5.08 -13.05 6.91
C GLU A 80 -4.36 -13.86 7.97
N TYR A 81 -3.05 -14.08 7.81
CA TYR A 81 -2.23 -14.79 8.79
C TYR A 81 -2.26 -14.11 10.16
N ALA A 82 -2.05 -12.80 10.21
CA ALA A 82 -2.10 -12.02 11.46
C ALA A 82 -3.46 -12.14 12.16
N ASN A 83 -4.56 -12.02 11.42
CA ASN A 83 -5.92 -12.17 11.96
C ASN A 83 -6.16 -13.58 12.51
N VAL A 84 -5.72 -14.61 11.77
CA VAL A 84 -5.85 -16.01 12.17
C VAL A 84 -5.09 -16.27 13.48
N VAL A 85 -3.87 -15.74 13.61
CA VAL A 85 -3.07 -15.84 14.85
C VAL A 85 -3.75 -15.14 16.03
N LEU A 86 -4.32 -13.94 15.82
CA LEU A 86 -5.03 -13.19 16.85
C LEU A 86 -6.29 -13.91 17.35
N LEU A 87 -6.96 -14.66 16.48
CA LEU A 87 -8.18 -15.41 16.80
C LEU A 87 -7.89 -16.76 17.47
N LEU A 88 -6.90 -17.51 16.97
CA LEU A 88 -6.57 -18.84 17.47
C LEU A 88 -5.74 -18.80 18.76
N LYS A 89 -4.82 -17.83 18.89
CA LYS A 89 -3.89 -17.68 20.03
C LYS A 89 -3.21 -19.01 20.38
N ASN A 90 -3.32 -19.48 21.63
CA ASN A 90 -2.71 -20.75 22.08
C ASN A 90 -3.62 -21.97 21.88
N THR A 91 -4.83 -21.76 21.35
CA THR A 91 -5.86 -22.80 21.28
C THR A 91 -6.24 -23.09 19.84
N PRO A 92 -5.32 -23.58 18.99
CA PRO A 92 -5.63 -23.88 17.61
C PRO A 92 -6.73 -24.95 17.51
N LYS A 93 -6.83 -25.86 18.49
CA LYS A 93 -7.82 -26.95 18.53
C LYS A 93 -9.26 -26.52 18.84
N VAL A 94 -9.45 -25.32 19.40
CA VAL A 94 -10.76 -24.85 19.89
C VAL A 94 -11.26 -23.73 18.97
N LEU A 95 -11.83 -24.12 17.84
CA LEU A 95 -12.61 -23.23 16.99
C LEU A 95 -14.08 -23.23 17.45
N ASP A 96 -14.41 -22.30 18.34
CA ASP A 96 -15.79 -22.00 18.70
C ASP A 96 -16.58 -21.49 17.49
N SER A 97 -17.91 -21.57 17.56
CA SER A 97 -18.81 -21.10 16.51
C SER A 97 -18.59 -19.61 16.16
N GLN A 98 -18.26 -18.79 17.16
CA GLN A 98 -17.93 -17.36 16.97
C GLN A 98 -16.65 -17.18 16.15
N LYS A 99 -15.55 -17.85 16.53
CA LYS A 99 -14.27 -17.78 15.80
C LYS A 99 -14.42 -18.26 14.35
N LYS A 100 -15.23 -19.29 14.12
CA LYS A 100 -15.52 -19.77 12.76
C LYS A 100 -16.26 -18.73 11.91
N SER A 101 -17.18 -17.97 12.51
CA SER A 101 -17.91 -16.91 11.81
C SER A 101 -16.97 -15.77 11.42
N GLU A 102 -16.13 -15.31 12.34
CA GLU A 102 -15.16 -14.22 12.06
C GLU A 102 -14.13 -14.63 11.00
N LEU A 103 -13.63 -15.87 11.08
CA LEU A 103 -12.74 -16.39 10.05
C LEU A 103 -13.44 -16.52 8.68
N ALA A 104 -14.76 -16.75 8.65
CA ALA A 104 -15.53 -16.86 7.41
C ALA A 104 -15.70 -15.58 6.63
N GLU A 105 -15.57 -14.43 7.30
CA GLU A 105 -15.54 -13.13 6.64
C GLU A 105 -14.17 -12.84 6.02
N LEU A 106 -13.12 -13.48 6.53
CA LEU A 106 -11.72 -13.21 6.16
C LEU A 106 -11.18 -14.19 5.12
N LEU A 107 -11.60 -15.46 5.18
CA LEU A 107 -11.03 -16.56 4.41
C LEU A 107 -12.06 -17.16 3.47
N GLN A 108 -11.58 -17.74 2.37
CA GLN A 108 -12.43 -18.53 1.49
C GLN A 108 -13.01 -19.76 2.23
N PRO A 109 -14.26 -20.16 1.95
CA PRO A 109 -14.89 -21.30 2.62
C PRO A 109 -14.09 -22.61 2.55
N SER A 110 -13.40 -22.84 1.43
CA SER A 110 -12.50 -23.99 1.24
C SER A 110 -11.35 -24.00 2.25
N THR A 111 -10.66 -22.86 2.38
CA THR A 111 -9.54 -22.68 3.30
C THR A 111 -9.97 -22.84 4.74
N LEU A 112 -11.17 -22.34 5.11
CA LEU A 112 -11.71 -22.49 6.46
C LEU A 112 -11.96 -23.93 6.87
N ILE A 113 -12.57 -24.71 5.99
CA ILE A 113 -12.88 -26.12 6.28
C ILE A 113 -11.56 -26.85 6.51
N ALA A 114 -10.60 -26.67 5.60
CA ALA A 114 -9.28 -27.28 5.72
C ALA A 114 -8.53 -26.82 6.98
N LEU A 115 -8.57 -25.52 7.31
CA LEU A 115 -8.01 -24.96 8.54
C LEU A 115 -8.62 -25.61 9.78
N SER A 116 -9.94 -25.79 9.83
CA SER A 116 -10.65 -26.38 10.96
C SER A 116 -10.30 -27.87 11.17
N ILE A 117 -10.08 -28.60 10.07
CA ILE A 117 -9.67 -30.01 10.11
C ILE A 117 -8.22 -30.09 10.60
N SER A 118 -7.30 -29.31 10.01
CA SER A 118 -5.89 -29.26 10.41
C SER A 118 -5.72 -28.81 11.85
N ALA A 119 -6.52 -27.85 12.30
CA ALA A 119 -6.58 -27.41 13.69
C ALA A 119 -6.96 -28.54 14.64
N SER A 120 -7.94 -29.38 14.27
CA SER A 120 -8.40 -30.51 15.10
C SER A 120 -7.35 -31.61 15.20
N SER A 121 -6.55 -31.83 14.14
CA SER A 121 -5.45 -32.80 14.12
C SER A 121 -4.09 -32.23 14.51
N SER A 122 -4.01 -30.93 14.84
CA SER A 122 -2.71 -30.28 15.02
C SER A 122 -1.95 -30.87 16.21
N SER A 123 -0.66 -31.12 15.99
CA SER A 123 0.25 -31.68 17.01
C SER A 123 1.15 -30.63 17.65
N GLY A 124 0.91 -29.33 17.39
CA GLY A 124 1.72 -28.26 17.93
C GLY A 124 1.63 -28.13 19.45
N ALA A 125 2.65 -27.49 20.03
CA ALA A 125 2.76 -27.28 21.47
C ALA A 125 2.20 -25.91 21.87
N SER A 126 1.78 -25.76 23.12
CA SER A 126 1.37 -24.46 23.65
C SER A 126 2.57 -23.54 23.78
N LEU A 127 2.46 -22.32 23.23
CA LEU A 127 3.44 -21.24 23.42
C LEU A 127 3.44 -20.78 24.89
N SER A 128 4.60 -20.27 25.34
CA SER A 128 4.69 -19.55 26.60
C SER A 128 3.89 -18.24 26.55
N GLU A 129 3.50 -17.70 27.70
CA GLU A 129 2.73 -16.44 27.75
C GLU A 129 3.53 -15.27 27.15
N SER A 130 4.85 -15.24 27.34
CA SER A 130 5.72 -14.22 26.74
C SER A 130 5.76 -14.33 25.21
N ASP A 131 5.90 -15.55 24.68
CA ASP A 131 5.98 -15.75 23.23
C ASP A 131 4.64 -15.47 22.56
N LEU A 132 3.53 -15.87 23.22
CA LEU A 132 2.19 -15.56 22.75
C LEU A 132 1.95 -14.05 22.70
N ARG A 133 2.34 -13.31 23.75
CA ARG A 133 2.24 -11.85 23.77
C ARG A 133 3.00 -11.24 22.62
N PHE A 134 4.23 -11.67 22.39
CA PHE A 134 5.04 -11.21 21.26
C PHE A 134 4.36 -11.51 19.92
N CYS A 135 3.84 -12.73 19.70
CA CYS A 135 3.09 -13.07 18.49
C CYS A 135 1.86 -12.17 18.30
N THR A 136 1.12 -11.87 19.37
CA THR A 136 -0.06 -10.99 19.29
C THR A 136 0.32 -9.55 18.98
N GLU A 137 1.40 -9.03 19.56
CA GLU A 137 1.92 -7.68 19.29
C GLU A 137 2.41 -7.58 17.84
N ALA A 138 3.17 -8.57 17.36
CA ALA A 138 3.62 -8.63 15.97
C ALA A 138 2.44 -8.70 14.99
N ALA A 139 1.42 -9.50 15.28
CA ALA A 139 0.22 -9.57 14.46
C ALA A 139 -0.55 -8.23 14.42
N GLN A 140 -0.69 -7.54 15.56
CA GLN A 140 -1.30 -6.21 15.61
C GLN A 140 -0.48 -5.18 14.83
N ALA A 141 0.84 -5.19 14.97
CA ALA A 141 1.74 -4.30 14.24
C ALA A 141 1.62 -4.50 12.72
N ILE A 142 1.49 -5.74 12.24
CA ILE A 142 1.24 -6.02 10.81
C ILE A 142 -0.06 -5.37 10.32
N LEU A 143 -1.14 -5.48 11.09
CA LEU A 143 -2.44 -4.88 10.75
C LEU A 143 -2.36 -3.35 10.74
N GLU A 144 -1.70 -2.76 11.72
CA GLU A 144 -1.51 -1.31 11.82
C GLU A 144 -0.65 -0.78 10.67
N CYS A 145 0.52 -1.37 10.43
CA CYS A 145 1.39 -1.02 9.30
C CYS A 145 0.66 -1.15 7.96
N THR A 146 -0.18 -2.18 7.79
CA THR A 146 -0.98 -2.34 6.58
C THR A 146 -2.02 -1.22 6.41
N SER A 147 -2.68 -0.84 7.50
CA SER A 147 -3.64 0.27 7.50
C SER A 147 -2.96 1.60 7.15
N ILE A 148 -1.83 1.90 7.81
CA ILE A 148 -1.04 3.11 7.55
C ILE A 148 -0.57 3.13 6.09
N ARG A 149 -0.04 2.02 5.58
CA ARG A 149 0.40 1.90 4.18
C ARG A 149 -0.75 2.17 3.20
N LYS A 150 -1.95 1.67 3.50
CA LYS A 150 -3.15 1.92 2.67
C LYS A 150 -3.50 3.41 2.65
N GLN A 151 -3.53 4.07 3.81
CA GLN A 151 -3.80 5.51 3.90
C GLN A 151 -2.76 6.32 3.14
N LEU A 152 -1.49 5.96 3.27
CA LEU A 152 -0.38 6.61 2.59
C LEU A 152 -0.48 6.45 1.05
N LEU A 153 -0.80 5.27 0.56
CA LEU A 153 -1.00 5.04 -0.89
C LEU A 153 -2.19 5.80 -1.44
N ASN A 154 -3.28 5.93 -0.67
CA ASN A 154 -4.42 6.77 -1.08
C ASN A 154 -3.99 8.23 -1.24
N TYR A 155 -3.25 8.76 -0.26
CA TYR A 155 -2.72 10.11 -0.32
C TYR A 155 -1.76 10.32 -1.50
N VAL A 156 -0.87 9.35 -1.77
CA VAL A 156 -0.01 9.37 -2.97
C VAL A 156 -0.85 9.37 -4.25
N GLY A 157 -1.97 8.65 -4.28
CA GLY A 157 -2.90 8.67 -5.42
C GLY A 157 -3.48 10.06 -5.67
N GLU A 158 -3.98 10.73 -4.62
CA GLU A 158 -4.50 12.10 -4.69
C GLU A 158 -3.43 13.07 -5.19
N LEU A 159 -2.20 12.97 -4.66
CA LEU A 159 -1.07 13.78 -5.13
C LEU A 159 -0.71 13.48 -6.59
N SER A 160 -0.74 12.20 -7.00
CA SER A 160 -0.44 11.79 -8.37
C SER A 160 -1.43 12.37 -9.37
N ASN A 161 -2.70 12.56 -8.98
CA ASN A 161 -3.70 13.22 -9.81
C ASN A 161 -3.35 14.69 -10.09
N VAL A 162 -2.68 15.37 -9.15
CA VAL A 162 -2.22 16.75 -9.30
C VAL A 162 -0.89 16.83 -10.04
N VAL A 163 0.07 15.97 -9.68
CA VAL A 163 1.46 16.03 -10.16
C VAL A 163 1.62 15.36 -11.53
N ALA A 164 0.92 14.25 -11.77
CA ALA A 164 1.03 13.43 -12.98
C ALA A 164 -0.36 13.03 -13.53
N PRO A 165 -1.21 14.01 -13.92
CA PRO A 165 -2.59 13.75 -14.37
C PRO A 165 -2.66 12.85 -15.62
N ASN A 166 -1.65 12.92 -16.51
CA ASN A 166 -1.62 12.09 -17.71
C ASN A 166 -1.44 10.61 -17.39
N ILE A 167 -0.65 10.27 -16.36
CA ILE A 167 -0.44 8.88 -15.94
C ILE A 167 -1.73 8.34 -15.31
N VAL A 168 -2.37 9.15 -14.45
CA VAL A 168 -3.66 8.78 -13.86
C VAL A 168 -4.73 8.60 -14.93
N ALA A 169 -4.80 9.51 -15.92
CA ALA A 169 -5.75 9.40 -17.03
C ALA A 169 -5.52 8.14 -17.89
N LEU A 170 -4.27 7.75 -18.12
CA LEU A 170 -3.93 6.54 -18.86
C LEU A 170 -4.36 5.27 -18.12
N LEU A 171 -4.16 5.24 -16.80
CA LEU A 171 -4.46 4.10 -15.95
C LEU A 171 -5.92 4.03 -15.51
N GLY A 172 -6.66 5.15 -15.61
CA GLY A 172 -8.06 5.28 -15.21
C GLY A 172 -8.31 5.36 -13.70
N ASP A 173 -7.32 5.03 -12.86
CA ASP A 173 -7.42 5.07 -11.40
C ASP A 173 -6.15 5.65 -10.76
N ALA A 174 -6.33 6.62 -9.86
CA ALA A 174 -5.27 7.24 -9.08
C ALA A 174 -4.63 6.25 -8.10
N SER A 175 -5.39 5.29 -7.56
CA SER A 175 -4.85 4.25 -6.68
C SER A 175 -3.94 3.28 -7.43
N LEU A 176 -4.25 2.99 -8.70
CA LEU A 176 -3.39 2.19 -9.57
C LEU A 176 -2.09 2.93 -9.90
N ALA A 177 -2.17 4.23 -10.19
CA ALA A 177 -0.99 5.07 -10.38
C ALA A 177 -0.09 5.09 -9.14
N ALA A 178 -0.66 5.24 -7.94
CA ALA A 178 0.10 5.20 -6.69
C ALA A 178 0.81 3.86 -6.47
N LYS A 179 0.14 2.73 -6.77
CA LYS A 179 0.74 1.39 -6.66
C LYS A 179 1.87 1.19 -7.67
N LEU A 180 1.69 1.66 -8.92
CA LEU A 180 2.76 1.61 -9.93
C LEU A 180 3.95 2.46 -9.51
N LEU A 181 3.71 3.66 -8.99
CA LEU A 181 4.77 4.49 -8.43
C LEU A 181 5.45 3.83 -7.24
N ALA A 182 4.70 3.15 -6.36
CA ALA A 182 5.27 2.33 -5.29
C ALA A 182 6.17 1.19 -5.81
N SER A 183 5.82 0.55 -6.93
CA SER A 183 6.68 -0.47 -7.53
C SER A 183 7.92 0.12 -8.22
N ALA A 184 7.80 1.30 -8.83
CA ALA A 184 8.90 1.95 -9.54
C ALA A 184 9.83 2.76 -8.61
N GLY A 185 9.34 3.20 -7.45
CA GLY A 185 10.02 4.02 -6.45
C GLY A 185 9.87 5.53 -6.67
N SER A 186 9.81 6.00 -7.92
CA SER A 186 9.60 7.42 -8.26
C SER A 186 9.10 7.61 -9.68
N LEU A 187 8.58 8.80 -10.00
CA LEU A 187 8.19 9.17 -11.36
C LEU A 187 9.36 9.12 -12.36
N GLN A 188 10.56 9.49 -11.91
CA GLN A 188 11.75 9.50 -12.77
C GLN A 188 12.22 8.07 -13.06
N GLN A 189 12.20 7.19 -12.07
CA GLN A 189 12.50 5.77 -12.27
C GLN A 189 11.46 5.09 -13.16
N LEU A 190 10.17 5.41 -12.98
CA LEU A 190 9.09 4.91 -13.83
C LEU A 190 9.32 5.29 -15.30
N ALA A 191 9.74 6.52 -15.58
CA ALA A 191 10.03 6.97 -16.95
C ALA A 191 11.28 6.32 -17.57
N ALA A 192 12.20 5.81 -16.74
CA ALA A 192 13.42 5.14 -17.19
C ALA A 192 13.23 3.62 -17.38
N MET A 193 12.13 3.05 -16.88
CA MET A 193 11.82 1.63 -17.05
C MET A 193 11.48 1.33 -18.51
N PRO A 194 12.04 0.25 -19.10
CA PRO A 194 11.64 -0.19 -20.43
C PRO A 194 10.19 -0.69 -20.42
N ALA A 195 9.54 -0.61 -21.58
CA ALA A 195 8.18 -1.11 -21.79
C ALA A 195 8.10 -2.64 -21.79
#